data_AF-A0A849ZEI6-F1
#
_entry.id   AF-A0A849ZEI6-F1
#
_cell.length_a   1.000
_cell.length_b   1.000
_cell.length_c   1.000
_cell.angle_alpha   90.00
_cell.angle_beta   90.00
_cell.angle_gamma   90.00
#
_symmetry.space_group_name_H-M   'P 1'
#
loop_
_entity.id
_entity.type
_entity.pdbx_description
1 polymer ?
#
loop_
_entity_poly.entity_id
_entity_poly.type
_entity_poly.pdbx_seq_one_letter_code
_entity_poly.pdbx_strand_id
1 'polypeptide(L)'
;MNALLCTCLTLGGLVCFPVTAAPALTARPFAGRVNLGGFEAEPAWASAETLLLPAVSELHVHPQPMIQAQALVNDDTLFLRLEWPDRQADRTCRPWRRTESGWERLGTEDDAVQIIIHGADHAFDLWDWSAHRSGAVGHARDSSGPPNAVDSREFPDEGQGTCRPNGVDEPEATWASPETGPGGRTMHVASVLFEDRLMPLAEAGPVETGQTIPSIISTFPTGSAADVRAGAAWRDGRWVLELRRALDTGDGERDVKLTPGQAHTVSISFHTADPPLEPVELILQVPEPAAD
;
A
#
# COMPACT_ATOMS: atom_id res chain seq x y z
N MET A 1 0.76 70.22 -22.04
CA MET A 1 1.73 69.56 -21.14
C MET A 1 1.08 69.47 -19.77
N ASN A 2 0.41 68.37 -19.45
CA ASN A 2 -0.13 68.07 -18.13
C ASN A 2 -0.01 66.56 -17.92
N ALA A 3 0.80 66.18 -16.94
CA ALA A 3 0.98 64.81 -16.50
C ALA A 3 -0.20 64.42 -15.60
N LEU A 4 -0.92 63.35 -15.94
CA LEU A 4 -1.76 62.62 -14.99
C LEU A 4 -0.91 61.48 -14.42
N LEU A 5 -0.55 61.63 -13.15
CA LEU A 5 -0.01 60.56 -12.32
C LEU A 5 -1.16 59.57 -12.04
N CYS A 6 -1.07 58.36 -12.59
CA CYS A 6 -1.98 57.27 -12.28
C CYS A 6 -1.48 56.60 -10.99
N THR A 7 -1.99 57.04 -9.85
CA THR A 7 -1.72 56.41 -8.55
C THR A 7 -2.47 55.09 -8.50
N CYS A 8 -1.79 53.97 -8.70
CA CYS A 8 -2.33 52.65 -8.36
C CYS A 8 -2.43 52.54 -6.84
N LEU A 9 -3.64 52.63 -6.30
CA LEU A 9 -3.95 52.13 -4.97
C LEU A 9 -3.92 50.60 -5.04
N THR A 10 -2.86 49.97 -4.52
CA THR A 10 -2.88 48.55 -4.20
C THR A 10 -3.70 48.37 -2.92
N LEU A 11 -5.01 48.14 -3.06
CA LEU A 11 -5.77 47.50 -1.99
C LEU A 11 -5.22 46.09 -1.83
N GLY A 12 -4.52 45.87 -0.71
CA GLY A 12 -4.13 44.55 -0.25
C GLY A 12 -5.38 43.72 0.08
N GLY A 13 -5.97 43.14 -0.95
CA GLY A 13 -6.93 42.05 -0.79
C GLY A 13 -6.15 40.81 -0.39
N LEU A 14 -6.18 40.47 0.90
CA LEU A 14 -5.84 39.13 1.34
C LEU A 14 -6.81 38.19 0.62
N VAL A 15 -6.34 37.51 -0.43
CA VAL A 15 -7.09 36.41 -1.04
C VAL A 15 -7.04 35.28 -0.03
N CYS A 16 -8.03 35.24 0.88
CA CYS A 16 -8.31 34.05 1.66
C CYS A 16 -8.78 32.98 0.67
N PHE A 17 -7.85 32.14 0.23
CA PHE A 17 -8.24 30.84 -0.29
C PHE A 17 -8.95 30.11 0.86
N PRO A 18 -10.18 29.61 0.67
CA PRO A 18 -10.79 28.77 1.68
C PRO A 18 -9.87 27.57 1.88
N VAL A 19 -9.34 27.41 3.10
CA VAL A 19 -8.77 26.14 3.52
C VAL A 19 -9.94 25.15 3.45
N THR A 20 -9.98 24.37 2.39
CA THR A 20 -10.97 23.31 2.26
C THR A 20 -10.51 22.22 3.21
N ALA A 21 -11.33 21.91 4.22
CA ALA A 21 -11.04 20.81 5.12
C ALA A 21 -10.86 19.51 4.31
N ALA A 22 -9.93 18.65 4.75
CA ALA A 22 -9.73 17.35 4.13
C ALA A 22 -11.07 16.57 4.11
N PRO A 23 -11.36 15.81 3.04
CA PRO A 23 -12.61 15.07 2.92
C PRO A 23 -12.71 14.00 4.01
N ALA A 24 -13.92 13.77 4.54
CA ALA A 24 -14.17 12.78 5.57
C ALA A 24 -14.56 11.42 4.97
N LEU A 25 -13.94 10.35 5.47
CA LEU A 25 -14.33 8.96 5.24
C LEU A 25 -14.91 8.39 6.53
N THR A 26 -16.23 8.25 6.61
CA THR A 26 -16.89 7.68 7.80
C THR A 26 -17.03 6.18 7.65
N ALA A 27 -16.42 5.42 8.56
CA ALA A 27 -16.58 3.97 8.60
C ALA A 27 -18.04 3.61 8.90
N ARG A 28 -18.63 2.74 8.09
CA ARG A 28 -20.02 2.31 8.26
C ARG A 28 -20.07 1.09 9.21
N PRO A 29 -20.84 1.13 10.31
CA PRO A 29 -21.06 -0.03 11.15
C PRO A 29 -21.76 -1.15 10.38
N PHE A 30 -21.30 -2.38 10.52
CA PHE A 30 -21.96 -3.57 9.95
C PHE A 30 -21.82 -4.78 10.88
N ALA A 31 -22.68 -5.78 10.68
CA ALA A 31 -22.60 -7.05 11.37
C ALA A 31 -22.07 -8.13 10.41
N GLY A 32 -21.05 -8.88 10.82
CA GLY A 32 -20.52 -10.01 10.04
C GLY A 32 -19.02 -9.92 9.78
N ARG A 33 -18.57 -10.52 8.67
CA ARG A 33 -17.16 -10.57 8.27
C ARG A 33 -17.04 -10.11 6.82
N VAL A 34 -15.88 -9.56 6.48
CA VAL A 34 -15.48 -9.22 5.10
C VAL A 34 -14.43 -10.23 4.67
N ASN A 35 -14.61 -10.86 3.51
CA ASN A 35 -13.55 -11.62 2.86
C ASN A 35 -12.67 -10.65 2.06
N LEU A 36 -11.38 -10.62 2.35
CA LEU A 36 -10.43 -9.72 1.66
C LEU A 36 -10.01 -10.35 0.32
N GLY A 37 -10.85 -10.20 -0.70
CA GLY A 37 -10.68 -10.81 -2.03
C GLY A 37 -10.49 -9.80 -3.16
N GLY A 38 -10.64 -8.50 -2.91
CA GLY A 38 -10.55 -7.44 -3.89
C GLY A 38 -11.84 -7.31 -4.72
N PHE A 39 -11.86 -7.82 -5.96
CA PHE A 39 -13.02 -7.70 -6.86
C PHE A 39 -14.10 -8.77 -6.63
N GLU A 40 -13.92 -9.67 -5.67
CA GLU A 40 -14.97 -10.62 -5.32
C GLU A 40 -16.15 -9.86 -4.70
N ALA A 41 -17.38 -10.26 -5.06
CA ALA A 41 -18.57 -9.59 -4.58
C ALA A 41 -18.74 -9.84 -3.07
N GLU A 42 -18.33 -8.88 -2.26
CA GLU A 42 -18.53 -8.87 -0.81
C GLU A 42 -19.68 -7.89 -0.48
N PRO A 43 -20.89 -8.39 -0.15
CA PRO A 43 -22.09 -7.55 0.00
C PRO A 43 -21.96 -6.45 1.05
N ALA A 44 -21.08 -6.59 2.04
CA ALA A 44 -20.89 -5.61 3.10
C ALA A 44 -20.53 -4.22 2.53
N TRP A 45 -19.69 -4.15 1.48
CA TRP A 45 -19.24 -2.89 0.88
C TRP A 45 -20.35 -2.11 0.19
N ALA A 46 -21.44 -2.76 -0.21
CA ALA A 46 -22.59 -2.07 -0.82
C ALA A 46 -23.30 -1.13 0.16
N SER A 47 -23.07 -1.31 1.47
CA SER A 47 -23.64 -0.45 2.52
C SER A 47 -22.74 0.73 2.91
N ALA A 48 -21.45 0.69 2.53
CA ALA A 48 -20.49 1.73 2.86
C ALA A 48 -20.57 2.89 1.87
N GLU A 49 -20.52 4.12 2.38
CA GLU A 49 -20.40 5.31 1.53
C GLU A 49 -19.08 5.27 0.76
N THR A 50 -19.14 5.61 -0.53
CA THR A 50 -17.96 5.73 -1.38
C THR A 50 -17.49 7.17 -1.40
N LEU A 51 -16.35 7.43 -0.76
CA LEU A 51 -15.64 8.69 -0.91
C LEU A 51 -14.85 8.68 -2.21
N LEU A 52 -15.08 9.70 -3.05
CA LEU A 52 -14.34 9.89 -4.29
C LEU A 52 -13.25 10.95 -4.07
N LEU A 53 -11.99 10.53 -4.15
CA LEU A 53 -10.83 11.38 -4.01
C LEU A 53 -10.24 11.66 -5.39
N PRO A 54 -10.08 12.93 -5.81
CA PRO A 54 -9.43 13.24 -7.07
C PRO A 54 -7.97 12.82 -6.98
N ALA A 55 -7.55 11.90 -7.85
CA ALA A 55 -6.14 11.69 -8.08
C ALA A 55 -5.68 12.82 -8.98
N VAL A 56 -5.14 13.87 -8.38
CA VAL A 56 -4.45 14.89 -9.16
C VAL A 56 -3.25 14.17 -9.76
N SER A 57 -3.07 14.30 -11.07
CA SER A 57 -1.90 13.84 -11.79
C SER A 57 -1.36 15.08 -12.49
N GLU A 58 -0.05 15.29 -12.54
CA GLU A 58 0.55 16.41 -13.29
C GLU A 58 0.11 16.42 -14.77
N LEU A 59 -0.26 15.24 -15.27
CA LEU A 59 -0.94 15.05 -16.53
C LEU A 59 -2.37 15.57 -16.39
N HIS A 60 -2.67 16.72 -17.00
CA HIS A 60 -4.01 17.33 -17.05
C HIS A 60 -4.98 16.46 -17.87
N VAL A 61 -5.30 15.26 -17.37
CA VAL A 61 -6.19 14.29 -18.02
C VAL A 61 -7.63 14.57 -17.61
N HIS A 62 -8.54 14.57 -18.58
CA HIS A 62 -9.98 14.71 -18.38
C HIS A 62 -10.71 13.49 -18.94
N PRO A 63 -11.61 12.84 -18.16
CA PRO A 63 -11.89 13.09 -16.73
C PRO A 63 -10.68 12.75 -15.85
N GLN A 64 -10.57 13.42 -14.69
CA GLN A 64 -9.49 13.12 -13.75
C GLN A 64 -9.64 11.70 -13.20
N PRO A 65 -8.53 10.95 -13.04
CA PRO A 65 -8.59 9.68 -12.35
C PRO A 65 -9.13 9.89 -10.93
N MET A 66 -10.01 9.00 -10.48
CA MET A 66 -10.59 9.06 -9.14
C MET A 66 -10.17 7.83 -8.35
N ILE A 67 -9.67 8.06 -7.14
CA ILE A 67 -9.51 7.03 -6.12
C ILE A 67 -10.85 6.90 -5.40
N GLN A 68 -11.31 5.68 -5.19
CA GLN A 68 -12.48 5.41 -4.37
C GLN A 68 -12.02 4.84 -3.04
N ALA A 69 -12.56 5.37 -1.95
CA ALA A 69 -12.32 4.88 -0.61
C ALA A 69 -13.65 4.53 0.06
N GLN A 70 -13.69 3.39 0.74
CA GLN A 70 -14.80 2.96 1.58
C GLN A 70 -14.25 2.44 2.90
N ALA A 71 -14.99 2.63 3.98
CA ALA A 71 -14.62 2.08 5.28
C ALA A 71 -15.83 1.39 5.93
N LEU A 72 -15.57 0.25 6.55
CA LEU A 72 -16.52 -0.50 7.37
C LEU A 72 -15.92 -0.69 8.76
N VAL A 73 -16.77 -0.84 9.77
CA VAL A 73 -16.34 -1.21 11.12
C VAL A 73 -17.34 -2.20 11.72
N ASN A 74 -16.82 -3.20 12.42
CA ASN A 74 -17.61 -4.06 13.30
C ASN A 74 -16.88 -4.18 14.65
N ASP A 75 -17.54 -4.74 15.67
CA ASP A 75 -17.04 -5.10 17.00
C ASP A 75 -15.75 -4.36 17.46
N ASP A 76 -14.61 -4.78 16.94
CA ASP A 76 -13.27 -4.28 17.24
C ASP A 76 -12.38 -4.09 16.00
N THR A 77 -12.91 -4.15 14.78
CA THR A 77 -12.09 -4.21 13.55
C THR A 77 -12.51 -3.15 12.54
N LEU A 78 -11.53 -2.38 12.07
CA LEU A 78 -11.66 -1.50 10.90
C LEU A 78 -11.39 -2.29 9.62
N PHE A 79 -12.19 -2.04 8.59
CA PHE A 79 -11.92 -2.47 7.22
C PHE A 79 -11.84 -1.25 6.32
N LEU A 80 -10.85 -1.22 5.44
CA LEU A 80 -10.65 -0.17 4.45
C LEU A 80 -10.61 -0.80 3.06
N ARG A 81 -11.33 -0.20 2.11
CA ARG A 81 -11.28 -0.57 0.70
C ARG A 81 -10.85 0.63 -0.12
N LEU A 82 -9.79 0.44 -0.91
CA LEU A 82 -9.24 1.43 -1.83
C LEU A 82 -9.34 0.89 -3.25
N GLU A 83 -9.79 1.72 -4.18
CA GLU A 83 -9.84 1.39 -5.61
C GLU A 83 -9.25 2.54 -6.43
N TRP A 84 -8.17 2.27 -7.16
CA TRP A 84 -7.46 3.30 -7.94
C TRP A 84 -7.20 2.81 -9.38
N PRO A 85 -7.11 3.74 -10.35
CA PRO A 85 -6.74 3.40 -11.71
C PRO A 85 -5.26 3.08 -11.80
N ASP A 86 -4.97 2.04 -12.56
CA ASP A 86 -3.61 1.61 -12.92
C ASP A 86 -3.70 0.77 -14.20
N ARG A 87 -3.03 1.21 -15.27
CA ARG A 87 -3.09 0.56 -16.58
C ARG A 87 -2.43 -0.81 -16.60
N GLN A 88 -1.53 -1.11 -15.66
CA GLN A 88 -0.78 -2.35 -15.64
C GLN A 88 -0.45 -2.77 -14.22
N ALA A 89 -1.00 -3.92 -13.80
CA ALA A 89 -0.59 -4.55 -12.55
C ALA A 89 0.89 -4.95 -12.57
N ASP A 90 1.71 -4.20 -11.85
CA ASP A 90 3.12 -4.48 -11.66
C ASP A 90 3.31 -5.32 -10.38
N ARG A 91 3.65 -6.59 -10.57
CA ARG A 91 3.78 -7.60 -9.48
C ARG A 91 5.20 -8.10 -9.31
N THR A 92 6.19 -7.33 -9.73
CA THR A 92 7.60 -7.75 -9.70
C THR A 92 8.46 -6.66 -9.09
N CYS A 93 9.22 -7.01 -8.03
CA CYS A 93 10.11 -6.07 -7.36
C CYS A 93 11.58 -6.40 -7.66
N ARG A 94 12.23 -5.51 -8.41
CA ARG A 94 13.67 -5.44 -8.69
C ARG A 94 14.34 -6.80 -8.89
N PRO A 95 13.89 -7.63 -9.85
CA PRO A 95 14.39 -8.98 -9.99
C PRO A 95 15.86 -8.98 -10.42
N TRP A 96 16.57 -10.06 -10.11
CA TRP A 96 17.90 -10.34 -10.63
C TRP A 96 17.77 -10.86 -12.06
N ARG A 97 18.47 -10.27 -13.03
CA ARG A 97 18.60 -10.78 -14.39
C ARG A 97 19.96 -11.44 -14.58
N ARG A 98 19.97 -12.66 -15.11
CA ARG A 98 21.21 -13.37 -15.43
C ARG A 98 21.86 -12.72 -16.65
N THR A 99 23.12 -12.32 -16.52
CA THR A 99 23.95 -11.82 -17.63
C THR A 99 24.90 -12.93 -18.13
N GLU A 100 25.73 -12.66 -19.14
CA GLU A 100 26.76 -13.62 -19.57
C GLU A 100 27.80 -13.88 -18.47
N SER A 101 28.11 -12.88 -17.66
CA SER A 101 29.20 -12.90 -16.68
C SER A 101 28.75 -12.88 -15.21
N GLY A 102 27.46 -12.69 -14.92
CA GLY A 102 26.96 -12.60 -13.54
C GLY A 102 25.47 -12.28 -13.46
N TRP A 103 25.13 -11.37 -12.56
CA TRP A 103 23.77 -10.93 -12.29
C TRP A 103 23.70 -9.41 -12.29
N GLU A 104 22.57 -8.87 -12.70
CA GLU A 104 22.26 -7.45 -12.58
C GLU A 104 20.87 -7.28 -11.95
N ARG A 105 20.71 -6.25 -11.12
CA ARG A 105 19.41 -5.95 -10.51
C ARG A 105 18.62 -5.02 -11.42
N LEU A 106 17.41 -5.42 -11.81
CA LEU A 106 16.53 -4.55 -12.57
C LEU A 106 15.89 -3.49 -11.67
N GLY A 107 15.53 -2.34 -12.25
CA GLY A 107 14.85 -1.24 -11.55
C GLY A 107 13.32 -1.31 -11.56
N THR A 108 12.74 -2.43 -11.98
CA THR A 108 11.27 -2.64 -11.95
C THR A 108 10.79 -2.59 -10.51
N GLU A 109 9.73 -1.85 -10.22
CA GLU A 109 9.05 -1.84 -8.92
C GLU A 109 7.68 -2.49 -9.09
N ASP A 110 7.19 -3.10 -8.01
CA ASP A 110 5.81 -3.53 -7.92
C ASP A 110 4.90 -2.37 -7.49
N ASP A 111 3.61 -2.48 -7.80
CA ASP A 111 2.62 -1.52 -7.31
C ASP A 111 2.57 -1.55 -5.79
N ALA A 112 2.49 -0.37 -5.17
CA ALA A 112 2.38 -0.25 -3.72
C ALA A 112 1.44 0.86 -3.30
N VAL A 113 0.91 0.73 -2.09
CA VAL A 113 0.12 1.74 -1.40
C VAL A 113 0.65 1.87 0.03
N GLN A 114 0.96 3.09 0.43
CA GLN A 114 1.31 3.44 1.80
C GLN A 114 0.17 4.22 2.41
N ILE A 115 -0.31 3.76 3.57
CA ILE A 115 -1.37 4.42 4.34
C ILE A 115 -0.77 4.80 5.68
N ILE A 116 -0.77 6.10 5.97
CA ILE A 116 -0.26 6.64 7.21
C ILE A 116 -1.42 7.13 8.05
N ILE A 117 -1.59 6.55 9.24
CA ILE A 117 -2.50 7.05 10.27
C ILE A 117 -1.68 7.93 11.21
N HIS A 118 -2.08 9.20 11.32
CA HIS A 118 -1.35 10.17 12.14
C HIS A 118 -1.75 10.04 13.60
N GLY A 119 -0.77 9.77 14.47
CA GLY A 119 -0.95 9.68 15.91
C GLY A 119 -0.80 11.03 16.63
N ALA A 120 -1.07 11.03 17.93
CA ALA A 120 -0.65 12.10 18.81
C ALA A 120 0.89 12.15 18.90
N ASP A 121 1.46 13.33 19.16
CA ASP A 121 2.91 13.54 19.30
C ASP A 121 3.78 13.18 18.07
N HIS A 122 3.18 13.23 16.88
CA HIS A 122 3.84 13.05 15.58
C HIS A 122 4.43 11.67 15.30
N ALA A 123 4.09 10.64 16.08
CA ALA A 123 4.27 9.26 15.68
C ALA A 123 3.35 8.95 14.49
N PHE A 124 3.85 8.16 13.54
CA PHE A 124 3.04 7.67 12.44
C PHE A 124 2.97 6.15 12.45
N ASP A 125 1.79 5.65 12.13
CA ASP A 125 1.42 4.26 11.99
C ASP A 125 1.23 4.01 10.48
N LEU A 126 2.08 3.16 9.90
CA LEU A 126 2.24 2.96 8.47
C LEU A 126 1.87 1.54 8.06
N TRP A 127 0.84 1.45 7.23
CA TRP A 127 0.46 0.22 6.54
C TRP A 127 1.01 0.27 5.11
N ASP A 128 2.01 -0.57 4.84
CA ASP A 128 2.69 -0.65 3.54
C ASP A 128 2.30 -1.93 2.80
N TRP A 129 1.38 -1.79 1.85
CA TRP A 129 1.00 -2.85 0.94
C TRP A 129 1.79 -2.75 -0.36
N SER A 130 2.42 -3.83 -0.82
CA SER A 130 2.90 -3.92 -2.19
C SER A 130 2.63 -5.28 -2.82
N ALA A 131 2.34 -5.27 -4.13
CA ALA A 131 1.76 -6.41 -4.83
C ALA A 131 2.65 -7.66 -4.84
N HIS A 132 3.97 -7.50 -4.91
CA HIS A 132 4.94 -8.60 -4.90
C HIS A 132 5.40 -8.97 -3.48
N ARG A 133 5.47 -8.00 -2.57
CA ARG A 133 6.06 -8.17 -1.23
C ARG A 133 4.98 -8.54 -0.20
N SER A 134 4.48 -7.56 0.55
CA SER A 134 3.52 -7.80 1.64
C SER A 134 2.20 -8.40 1.13
N GLY A 135 1.72 -7.96 -0.03
CA GLY A 135 0.49 -8.46 -0.63
C GLY A 135 0.55 -9.94 -1.02
N ALA A 136 1.72 -10.44 -1.42
CA ALA A 136 1.88 -11.84 -1.81
C ALA A 136 1.64 -12.84 -0.66
N VAL A 137 1.78 -12.39 0.59
CA VAL A 137 1.49 -13.17 1.80
C VAL A 137 0.19 -12.74 2.48
N GLY A 138 -0.64 -11.92 1.82
CA GLY A 138 -1.96 -11.50 2.33
C GLY A 138 -1.91 -10.48 3.46
N HIS A 139 -0.90 -9.60 3.47
CA HIS A 139 -0.72 -8.57 4.50
C HIS A 139 -0.40 -7.21 3.85
N ALA A 140 -0.61 -6.14 4.61
CA ALA A 140 0.23 -4.96 4.49
C ALA A 140 1.26 -5.05 5.61
N ARG A 141 2.49 -4.63 5.35
CA ARG A 141 3.47 -4.55 6.43
C ARG A 141 3.02 -3.46 7.38
N ASP A 142 2.83 -3.81 8.64
CA ASP A 142 2.65 -2.83 9.70
C ASP A 142 4.02 -2.35 10.20
N SER A 143 4.17 -1.05 10.36
CA SER A 143 5.40 -0.39 10.76
C SER A 143 5.11 0.97 11.36
N SER A 144 6.02 1.50 12.16
CA SER A 144 5.89 2.83 12.72
C SER A 144 7.21 3.59 12.65
N GLY A 145 7.15 4.89 12.84
CA GLY A 145 8.36 5.70 12.90
C GLY A 145 8.16 7.04 13.58
N PRO A 146 9.28 7.66 14.03
CA PRO A 146 9.26 9.03 14.51
C PRO A 146 8.95 10.02 13.36
N PRO A 147 8.51 11.26 13.67
CA PRO A 147 8.07 12.29 12.72
C PRO A 147 8.98 12.60 11.52
N ASN A 148 10.27 12.23 11.57
CA ASN A 148 11.29 12.55 10.58
C ASN A 148 12.03 11.32 10.05
N ALA A 149 11.49 10.12 10.25
CA ALA A 149 12.09 8.90 9.71
C ALA A 149 12.10 8.97 8.17
N VAL A 150 13.29 9.01 7.59
CA VAL A 150 13.51 8.96 6.12
C VAL A 150 13.49 7.51 5.60
N ASP A 151 13.47 6.55 6.53
CA ASP A 151 13.43 5.12 6.27
C ASP A 151 12.51 4.47 7.31
N SER A 152 11.36 3.96 6.87
CA SER A 152 10.27 3.42 7.70
C SER A 152 10.57 2.02 8.27
N ARG A 153 11.84 1.75 8.62
CA ARG A 153 12.34 0.41 8.92
C ARG A 153 12.59 0.13 10.41
N GLU A 154 12.01 0.90 11.31
CA GLU A 154 12.04 0.52 12.71
C GLU A 154 11.00 -0.58 12.96
N PHE A 155 11.48 -1.83 12.98
CA PHE A 155 10.79 -2.98 13.58
C PHE A 155 11.18 -3.01 15.07
N PRO A 156 10.28 -2.67 16.02
CA PRO A 156 10.72 -2.57 17.41
C PRO A 156 10.50 -3.85 18.22
N ASP A 157 9.84 -4.87 17.64
CA ASP A 157 9.63 -6.17 18.28
C ASP A 157 10.46 -7.30 17.63
N GLU A 158 10.53 -8.47 18.28
CA GLU A 158 11.25 -9.65 17.77
C GLU A 158 10.52 -10.35 16.60
N GLY A 159 9.51 -9.70 16.02
CA GLY A 159 8.65 -10.23 14.95
C GLY A 159 9.35 -10.36 13.60
N GLN A 160 8.81 -11.23 12.75
CA GLN A 160 9.28 -11.43 11.38
C GLN A 160 8.52 -10.50 10.43
N GLY A 161 9.25 -9.84 9.53
CA GLY A 161 8.65 -9.01 8.47
C GLY A 161 8.04 -9.82 7.32
N THR A 162 7.52 -9.11 6.33
CA THR A 162 6.83 -9.71 5.16
C THR A 162 7.75 -10.26 4.07
N CYS A 163 9.04 -9.88 4.10
CA CYS A 163 10.00 -10.39 3.13
C CYS A 163 11.46 -10.17 3.57
N ARG A 164 12.37 -10.93 2.96
CA ARG A 164 13.83 -10.77 3.09
C ARG A 164 14.54 -10.86 1.74
N PRO A 165 15.79 -10.37 1.61
CA PRO A 165 16.55 -10.51 0.38
C PRO A 165 16.76 -11.97 -0.04
N ASN A 166 16.71 -12.23 -1.35
CA ASN A 166 17.13 -13.49 -1.97
C ASN A 166 18.65 -13.45 -2.25
N GLY A 167 19.46 -13.57 -1.20
CA GLY A 167 20.92 -13.52 -1.27
C GLY A 167 21.52 -12.92 0.02
N VAL A 168 22.72 -13.36 0.39
CA VAL A 168 23.44 -12.87 1.60
C VAL A 168 24.30 -11.64 1.29
N ASP A 169 24.91 -11.61 0.11
CA ASP A 169 25.68 -10.48 -0.41
C ASP A 169 25.14 -10.16 -1.81
N GLU A 170 24.76 -8.91 -2.07
CA GLU A 170 24.56 -8.50 -3.46
C GLU A 170 25.87 -8.75 -4.23
N PRO A 171 25.82 -9.28 -5.47
CA PRO A 171 24.66 -9.30 -6.37
C PRO A 171 24.09 -10.69 -6.73
N GLU A 172 24.15 -11.71 -5.86
CA GLU A 172 23.83 -13.09 -6.29
C GLU A 172 22.56 -13.69 -5.68
N ALA A 173 21.63 -14.11 -6.54
CA ALA A 173 20.46 -14.89 -6.15
C ALA A 173 20.88 -16.26 -5.60
N THR A 174 20.34 -16.65 -4.45
CA THR A 174 20.70 -17.91 -3.78
C THR A 174 19.60 -18.97 -3.86
N TRP A 175 18.34 -18.54 -3.96
CA TRP A 175 17.17 -19.41 -3.88
C TRP A 175 16.30 -19.32 -5.13
N ALA A 176 15.64 -20.43 -5.43
CA ALA A 176 14.59 -20.58 -6.42
C ALA A 176 13.38 -21.31 -5.80
N SER A 177 12.32 -21.49 -6.58
CA SER A 177 11.15 -22.30 -6.24
C SER A 177 10.88 -23.30 -7.37
N PRO A 178 10.48 -24.55 -7.08
CA PRO A 178 10.14 -25.55 -8.09
C PRO A 178 8.76 -25.27 -8.69
N GLU A 179 8.61 -24.22 -9.49
CA GLU A 179 7.37 -24.04 -10.25
C GLU A 179 7.44 -24.84 -11.56
N THR A 180 6.43 -25.64 -11.86
CA THR A 180 6.35 -26.31 -13.16
C THR A 180 5.55 -25.44 -14.10
N GLY A 181 6.20 -24.89 -15.14
CA GLY A 181 5.52 -24.13 -16.18
C GLY A 181 4.71 -25.02 -17.14
N PRO A 182 3.93 -24.41 -18.04
CA PRO A 182 3.22 -25.14 -19.09
C PRO A 182 4.18 -26.05 -19.89
N GLY A 183 3.82 -27.33 -20.04
CA GLY A 183 4.63 -28.32 -20.75
C GLY A 183 5.60 -29.13 -19.89
N GLY A 184 5.50 -29.07 -18.55
CA GLY A 184 6.28 -29.93 -17.65
C GLY A 184 7.74 -29.49 -17.47
N ARG A 185 8.09 -28.27 -17.90
CA ARG A 185 9.41 -27.68 -17.65
C ARG A 185 9.40 -27.04 -16.27
N THR A 186 10.38 -27.38 -15.44
CA THR A 186 10.65 -26.61 -14.21
C THR A 186 11.03 -25.19 -14.63
N MET A 187 10.22 -24.21 -14.25
CA MET A 187 10.49 -22.79 -14.38
C MET A 187 11.23 -22.35 -13.12
N HIS A 188 12.48 -21.92 -13.27
CA HIS A 188 13.33 -21.44 -12.17
C HIS A 188 13.00 -19.98 -11.75
N VAL A 189 11.79 -19.52 -12.08
CA VAL A 189 11.41 -18.10 -12.23
C VAL A 189 9.98 -17.91 -11.71
N ALA A 190 9.73 -18.30 -10.46
CA ALA A 190 8.46 -17.99 -9.82
C ALA A 190 8.25 -16.47 -9.83
N SER A 191 7.02 -16.01 -10.06
CA SER A 191 6.72 -14.58 -9.93
C SER A 191 6.82 -14.09 -8.50
N VAL A 192 6.85 -15.00 -7.51
CA VAL A 192 7.07 -14.76 -6.07
C VAL A 192 7.79 -15.98 -5.48
N LEU A 193 8.80 -15.78 -4.63
CA LEU A 193 9.42 -16.86 -3.85
C LEU A 193 8.84 -16.91 -2.44
N PHE A 194 8.22 -18.02 -2.05
CA PHE A 194 7.75 -18.24 -0.68
C PHE A 194 8.78 -19.03 0.13
N GLU A 195 9.04 -18.59 1.36
CA GLU A 195 10.04 -19.21 2.25
C GLU A 195 9.82 -20.71 2.49
N ASP A 196 8.57 -21.17 2.51
CA ASP A 196 8.20 -22.58 2.72
C ASP A 196 8.38 -23.48 1.49
N ARG A 197 8.76 -22.91 0.33
CA ARG A 197 8.88 -23.62 -0.95
C ARG A 197 10.24 -23.45 -1.62
N LEU A 198 11.22 -22.92 -0.90
CA LEU A 198 12.53 -22.64 -1.47
C LEU A 198 13.31 -23.92 -1.79
N MET A 199 14.12 -23.83 -2.84
CA MET A 199 15.22 -24.76 -3.12
C MET A 199 16.49 -23.97 -3.44
N PRO A 200 17.69 -24.52 -3.16
CA PRO A 200 18.94 -23.90 -3.56
C PRO A 200 18.97 -23.68 -5.08
N LEU A 201 19.38 -22.49 -5.52
CA LEU A 201 19.42 -22.17 -6.95
C LEU A 201 20.31 -23.14 -7.74
N ALA A 202 21.41 -23.60 -7.13
CA ALA A 202 22.31 -24.58 -7.73
C ALA A 202 21.62 -25.94 -8.02
N GLU A 203 20.57 -26.28 -7.29
CA GLU A 203 19.77 -27.50 -7.48
C GLU A 203 18.64 -27.29 -8.48
N ALA A 204 18.24 -26.03 -8.72
CA ALA A 204 17.21 -25.70 -9.69
C ALA A 204 17.68 -26.02 -11.11
N GLY A 205 18.96 -25.76 -11.44
CA GLY A 205 19.52 -25.94 -12.78
C GLY A 205 20.07 -24.63 -13.33
N PRO A 206 20.61 -24.63 -14.56
CA PRO A 206 21.20 -23.44 -15.14
C PRO A 206 20.13 -22.37 -15.42
N VAL A 207 20.41 -21.15 -15.00
CA VAL A 207 19.65 -19.96 -15.38
C VAL A 207 20.26 -19.41 -16.66
N GLU A 208 19.48 -19.31 -17.72
CA GLU A 208 19.94 -18.80 -19.01
C GLU A 208 20.11 -17.28 -18.98
N THR A 209 21.08 -16.75 -19.73
CA THR A 209 21.25 -15.31 -19.89
C THR A 209 19.95 -14.65 -20.36
N GLY A 210 19.55 -13.58 -19.69
CA GLY A 210 18.29 -12.86 -19.91
C GLY A 210 17.14 -13.31 -19.01
N GLN A 211 17.21 -14.49 -18.39
CA GLN A 211 16.20 -14.93 -17.42
C GLN A 211 16.31 -14.15 -16.12
N THR A 212 15.17 -14.02 -15.42
CA THR A 212 15.07 -13.28 -14.16
C THR A 212 14.77 -14.20 -12.98
N ILE A 213 15.17 -13.81 -11.78
CA ILE A 213 14.80 -14.45 -10.51
C ILE A 213 14.37 -13.36 -9.53
N PRO A 214 13.32 -13.57 -8.72
CA PRO A 214 12.95 -12.61 -7.67
C PRO A 214 14.13 -12.30 -6.76
N SER A 215 14.35 -11.01 -6.48
CA SER A 215 15.39 -10.56 -5.54
C SER A 215 14.93 -10.62 -4.08
N ILE A 216 13.70 -11.03 -3.86
CA ILE A 216 13.04 -11.05 -2.56
C ILE A 216 12.41 -12.43 -2.33
N ILE A 217 12.48 -12.88 -1.09
CA ILE A 217 11.76 -14.04 -0.56
C ILE A 217 10.66 -13.52 0.36
N SER A 218 9.43 -13.89 0.06
CA SER A 218 8.25 -13.56 0.86
C SER A 218 8.17 -14.47 2.08
N THR A 219 7.91 -13.85 3.21
CA THR A 219 7.84 -14.47 4.53
C THR A 219 6.52 -14.10 5.20
N PHE A 220 5.88 -15.05 5.88
CA PHE A 220 4.68 -14.72 6.63
C PHE A 220 5.07 -13.88 7.86
N PRO A 221 4.50 -12.68 8.04
CA PRO A 221 4.89 -11.85 9.15
C PRO A 221 4.37 -12.40 10.48
N THR A 222 5.02 -12.02 11.58
CA THR A 222 4.60 -12.29 12.96
C THR A 222 4.78 -11.04 13.82
N GLY A 223 4.20 -11.03 15.02
CA GLY A 223 4.23 -9.84 15.88
C GLY A 223 3.42 -8.69 15.27
N SER A 224 3.82 -7.46 15.62
CA SER A 224 3.15 -6.23 15.15
C SER A 224 3.10 -6.13 13.63
N ALA A 225 4.16 -6.57 12.93
CA ALA A 225 4.22 -6.56 11.46
C ALA A 225 3.11 -7.38 10.76
N ALA A 226 2.34 -8.19 11.49
CA ALA A 226 1.26 -9.04 10.99
C ALA A 226 -0.16 -8.51 11.25
N ASP A 227 -0.29 -7.36 11.92
CA ASP A 227 -1.59 -6.84 12.39
C ASP A 227 -2.53 -6.45 11.24
N VAL A 228 -1.96 -5.98 10.12
CA VAL A 228 -2.73 -5.57 8.94
C VAL A 228 -2.82 -6.70 7.92
N ARG A 229 -4.02 -7.27 7.79
CA ARG A 229 -4.32 -8.25 6.72
C ARG A 229 -4.78 -7.52 5.47
N ALA A 230 -4.38 -8.05 4.32
CA ALA A 230 -4.69 -7.46 3.03
C ALA A 230 -5.14 -8.52 2.01
N GLY A 231 -6.06 -8.12 1.15
CA GLY A 231 -6.42 -8.82 -0.07
C GLY A 231 -6.49 -7.82 -1.22
N ALA A 232 -5.97 -8.18 -2.38
CA ALA A 232 -5.92 -7.26 -3.51
C ALA A 232 -6.11 -7.98 -4.84
N ALA A 233 -6.77 -7.30 -5.77
CA ALA A 233 -6.96 -7.78 -7.13
C ALA A 233 -6.88 -6.62 -8.10
N TRP A 234 -6.36 -6.91 -9.30
CA TRP A 234 -6.36 -5.97 -10.41
C TRP A 234 -7.26 -6.51 -11.52
N ARG A 235 -8.09 -5.65 -12.09
CA ARG A 235 -9.00 -5.98 -13.19
C ARG A 235 -9.34 -4.71 -13.96
N ASP A 236 -9.34 -4.80 -15.28
CA ASP A 236 -9.80 -3.74 -16.20
C ASP A 236 -9.18 -2.37 -15.92
N GLY A 237 -7.86 -2.33 -15.68
CA GLY A 237 -7.12 -1.08 -15.49
C GLY A 237 -7.28 -0.45 -14.11
N ARG A 238 -7.68 -1.23 -13.09
CA ARG A 238 -7.84 -0.76 -11.71
C ARG A 238 -7.40 -1.83 -10.72
N TRP A 239 -6.80 -1.37 -9.63
CA TRP A 239 -6.62 -2.16 -8.42
C TRP A 239 -7.79 -1.97 -7.46
N VAL A 240 -8.15 -3.03 -6.75
CA VAL A 240 -8.92 -3.00 -5.51
C VAL A 240 -8.06 -3.62 -4.42
N LEU A 241 -7.82 -2.85 -3.36
CA LEU A 241 -7.15 -3.28 -2.13
C LEU A 241 -8.16 -3.23 -0.98
N GLU A 242 -8.23 -4.32 -0.24
CA GLU A 242 -9.03 -4.44 0.98
C GLU A 242 -8.10 -4.78 2.13
N LEU A 243 -8.21 -4.00 3.20
CA LEU A 243 -7.38 -4.10 4.39
C LEU A 243 -8.27 -4.28 5.60
N ARG A 244 -7.77 -4.97 6.62
CA ARG A 244 -8.37 -4.94 7.95
C ARG A 244 -7.29 -4.90 9.03
N ARG A 245 -7.63 -4.23 10.13
CA ARG A 245 -6.85 -4.21 11.36
C ARG A 245 -7.78 -4.05 12.55
N ALA A 246 -7.40 -4.60 13.70
CA ALA A 246 -8.05 -4.25 14.95
C ALA A 246 -8.01 -2.73 15.19
N LEU A 247 -9.04 -2.21 15.85
CA LEU A 247 -9.10 -0.81 16.30
C LEU A 247 -8.07 -0.54 17.40
N ASP A 248 -7.79 -1.55 18.23
CA ASP A 248 -6.75 -1.56 19.25
C ASP A 248 -5.93 -2.85 19.08
N THR A 249 -4.68 -2.70 18.61
CA THR A 249 -3.74 -3.81 18.43
C THR A 249 -3.12 -4.28 19.75
N GLY A 250 -3.32 -3.51 20.83
CA GLY A 250 -2.65 -3.72 22.11
C GLY A 250 -1.24 -3.13 22.16
N ASP A 251 -0.81 -2.41 21.12
CA ASP A 251 0.55 -1.89 20.96
C ASP A 251 0.59 -0.36 20.78
N GLY A 252 0.06 0.37 21.75
CA GLY A 252 -0.12 1.83 21.67
C GLY A 252 1.18 2.66 21.64
N GLU A 253 2.36 2.05 21.76
CA GLU A 253 3.64 2.73 21.54
C GLU A 253 3.96 2.89 20.05
N ARG A 254 3.43 1.99 19.22
CA ARG A 254 3.72 1.90 17.78
C ARG A 254 2.50 2.20 16.94
N ASP A 255 1.33 1.75 17.40
CA ASP A 255 0.11 1.76 16.61
C ASP A 255 -0.86 2.81 17.12
N VAL A 256 -1.47 3.54 16.19
CA VAL A 256 -2.53 4.48 16.53
C VAL A 256 -3.78 3.69 16.85
N LYS A 257 -4.21 3.75 18.12
CA LYS A 257 -5.51 3.25 18.53
C LYS A 257 -6.64 4.05 17.86
N LEU A 258 -7.46 3.36 17.09
CA LEU A 258 -8.61 3.90 16.37
C LEU A 258 -9.82 3.93 17.30
N THR A 259 -9.92 4.98 18.11
CA THR A 259 -10.94 5.07 19.14
C THR A 259 -12.29 5.47 18.53
N PRO A 260 -13.38 4.71 18.76
CA PRO A 260 -14.72 5.15 18.36
C PRO A 260 -15.04 6.57 18.83
N GLY A 261 -15.74 7.33 17.99
CA GLY A 261 -16.03 8.75 18.21
C GLY A 261 -14.88 9.70 17.86
N GLN A 262 -13.67 9.20 17.57
CA GLN A 262 -12.53 10.02 17.17
C GLN A 262 -12.37 10.09 15.64
N ALA A 263 -11.76 11.19 15.21
CA ALA A 263 -11.36 11.44 13.83
C ALA A 263 -9.84 11.36 13.73
N HIS A 264 -9.35 10.67 12.70
CA HIS A 264 -7.93 10.46 12.46
C HIS A 264 -7.56 11.04 11.09
N THR A 265 -6.49 11.83 11.04
CA THR A 265 -5.91 12.23 9.75
C THR A 265 -5.23 11.02 9.15
N VAL A 266 -5.49 10.77 7.86
CA VAL A 266 -4.90 9.67 7.10
C VAL A 266 -4.31 10.21 5.81
N SER A 267 -3.04 9.90 5.55
CA SER A 267 -2.39 10.17 4.27
C SER A 267 -2.22 8.88 3.49
N ILE A 268 -2.49 8.90 2.19
CA ILE A 268 -2.38 7.74 1.32
C ILE A 268 -1.53 8.10 0.11
N SER A 269 -0.46 7.33 -0.10
CA SER A 269 0.44 7.46 -1.24
C SER A 269 0.34 6.21 -2.11
N PHE A 270 0.29 6.40 -3.43
CA PHE A 270 0.24 5.32 -4.40
C PHE A 270 1.53 5.31 -5.21
N HIS A 271 2.17 4.15 -5.27
CA HIS A 271 3.34 3.90 -6.10
C HIS A 271 2.90 3.00 -7.24
N THR A 272 2.42 3.62 -8.31
CA THR A 272 1.98 2.96 -9.54
C THR A 272 2.62 3.66 -10.74
N ALA A 273 2.87 2.90 -11.81
CA ALA A 273 3.58 3.42 -12.98
C ALA A 273 2.72 4.33 -13.86
N ASP A 274 1.41 4.04 -14.02
CA ASP A 274 0.58 4.74 -14.98
C ASP A 274 -0.95 4.63 -14.70
N PRO A 275 -1.66 5.74 -14.41
CA PRO A 275 -1.14 7.10 -14.30
C PRO A 275 -0.43 7.32 -12.95
N PRO A 276 0.55 8.24 -12.88
CA PRO A 276 1.05 8.69 -11.58
C PRO A 276 -0.08 9.37 -10.82
N LEU A 277 -0.23 9.02 -9.55
CA LEU A 277 -1.25 9.56 -8.65
C LEU A 277 -0.55 10.38 -7.57
N GLU A 278 -1.01 11.60 -7.32
CA GLU A 278 -0.56 12.39 -6.18
C GLU A 278 -1.07 11.78 -4.86
N PRO A 279 -0.33 11.95 -3.74
CA PRO A 279 -0.81 11.59 -2.42
C PRO A 279 -2.12 12.30 -2.07
N VAL A 280 -2.99 11.61 -1.35
CA VAL A 280 -4.27 12.15 -0.87
C VAL A 280 -4.31 12.15 0.65
N GLU A 281 -4.98 13.15 1.22
CA GLU A 281 -5.27 13.22 2.65
C GLU A 281 -6.79 13.17 2.88
N LEU A 282 -7.21 12.44 3.91
CA LEU A 282 -8.59 12.35 4.34
C LEU A 282 -8.69 12.30 5.87
N ILE A 283 -9.89 12.55 6.38
CA ILE A 283 -10.24 12.37 7.79
C ILE A 283 -11.03 11.08 7.94
N LEU A 284 -10.42 10.05 8.52
CA LEU A 284 -11.10 8.81 8.86
C LEU A 284 -11.92 9.00 10.14
N GLN A 285 -13.21 8.70 10.11
CA GLN A 285 -14.09 8.77 11.27
C GLN A 285 -14.57 7.37 11.64
N VAL A 286 -14.25 6.93 12.85
CA VAL A 286 -14.79 5.69 13.42
C VAL A 286 -16.00 6.07 14.28
N PRO A 287 -17.23 5.68 13.92
CA PRO A 287 -18.41 6.05 14.69
C PRO A 287 -18.42 5.36 16.06
N GLU A 288 -19.08 6.00 17.02
CA GLU A 288 -19.46 5.34 18.28
C GLU A 288 -20.34 4.11 17.99
N PRO A 289 -20.27 3.05 18.81
CA PRO A 289 -21.25 1.97 18.78
C PRO A 289 -22.66 2.57 18.92
N ALA A 290 -23.63 1.99 18.22
CA ALA A 290 -25.03 2.38 18.45
C ALA A 290 -25.37 2.13 19.93
N ALA A 291 -25.95 3.14 20.60
CA ALA A 291 -26.50 2.94 21.93
C ALA A 291 -27.69 1.99 21.83
N ASP A 292 -27.64 0.87 22.55
CA ASP A 292 -28.73 -0.10 22.69
C ASP A 292 -29.98 0.51 23.35
#